data_AF-A0A534RPF8-F1
#
_entry.id   AF-A0A534RPF8-F1
#
_cell.length_a   1.000
_cell.length_b   1.000
_cell.length_c   1.000
_cell.angle_alpha   90.00
_cell.angle_beta   90.00
_cell.angle_gamma   90.00
#
_symmetry.space_group_name_H-M   'P 1'
#
loop_
_entity.id
_entity.type
_entity.pdbx_description
1 polymer ?
#
loop_
_entity_poly.entity_id
_entity_poly.type
_entity_poly.pdbx_seq_one_letter_code
_entity_poly.pdbx_strand_id
1 'polypeptide(L)'
;NGAKNPMSQRQPETPVTAEKVLGSRMVAWPLTAMMSCPIGDGAAAAIVGRPEIVRRLRPGRPVVRVVASALQSERYARGHLFVGPVVGPAQMTVDTAGEVYEEAGLGPTDLDLVQVHDAFAIEELEYYELLGLCGAGEAEAAIERGDFALGGRVPVSTDGGLIARGHPGGPTGLAQIWETTLQLRAEAGPRQVAGARVGLCHMMGGGSVCVIHILQRE
;
A
#
# COMPACT_ATOMS: atom_id res chain seq x y z
N ASN A 1 9.32 2.17 -9.00
CA ASN A 1 7.89 2.28 -9.37
C ASN A 1 7.46 3.67 -9.82
N GLY A 2 7.68 4.74 -9.04
CA GLY A 2 7.21 6.10 -9.37
C GLY A 2 7.60 6.65 -10.74
N ALA A 3 8.81 6.37 -11.26
CA ALA A 3 9.22 6.79 -12.60
C ALA A 3 8.34 6.24 -13.74
N LYS A 4 7.65 5.12 -13.52
CA LYS A 4 6.73 4.49 -14.48
C LYS A 4 5.28 4.97 -14.32
N ASN A 5 5.01 5.85 -13.36
CA ASN A 5 3.68 6.35 -13.05
C ASN A 5 3.58 7.83 -13.45
N PRO A 6 2.83 8.19 -14.51
CA PRO A 6 2.71 9.57 -14.97
C PRO A 6 2.00 10.49 -13.95
N MET A 7 1.30 9.92 -12.96
CA MET A 7 0.65 10.66 -11.87
C MET A 7 1.56 10.83 -10.64
N SER A 8 2.78 10.28 -10.66
CA SER A 8 3.68 10.33 -9.51
C SER A 8 4.26 11.72 -9.31
N GLN A 9 4.33 12.22 -8.07
CA GLN A 9 4.96 13.51 -7.81
C GLN A 9 6.48 13.46 -8.05
N ARG A 10 7.12 12.33 -7.73
CA ARG A 10 8.53 12.08 -8.05
C ARG A 10 8.62 11.15 -9.26
N GLN A 11 9.00 11.72 -10.40
CA GLN A 11 9.21 11.01 -11.67
C GLN A 11 10.67 11.20 -12.12
N PRO A 12 11.63 10.51 -11.49
CA PRO A 12 13.03 10.69 -11.84
C PRO A 12 13.30 10.09 -13.24
N GLU A 13 14.00 10.86 -14.09
CA GLU A 13 14.41 10.41 -15.42
C GLU A 13 15.43 9.26 -15.38
N THR A 14 16.21 9.20 -14.31
CA THR A 14 17.21 8.17 -14.04
C THR A 14 16.90 7.42 -12.74
N PRO A 15 17.30 6.15 -12.60
CA PRO A 15 17.15 5.41 -11.36
C PRO A 15 17.75 6.17 -10.17
N VAL A 16 16.98 6.28 -9.09
CA VAL A 16 17.46 6.85 -7.83
C VAL A 16 18.28 5.79 -7.12
N THR A 17 19.57 6.07 -6.87
CA THR A 17 20.46 5.13 -6.19
C THR A 17 20.32 5.23 -4.67
N ALA A 18 20.70 4.16 -3.97
CA ALA A 18 20.71 4.14 -2.50
C ALA A 18 21.63 5.23 -1.92
N GLU A 19 22.80 5.49 -2.52
CA GLU A 19 23.69 6.57 -2.06
C GLU A 19 23.02 7.94 -2.17
N LYS A 20 22.24 8.16 -3.23
CA LYS A 20 21.48 9.41 -3.38
C LYS A 20 20.40 9.56 -2.33
N VAL A 21 19.69 8.48 -2.00
CA VAL A 21 18.68 8.49 -0.92
C VAL A 21 19.34 8.79 0.42
N LEU A 22 20.38 8.05 0.78
CA LEU A 22 21.12 8.17 2.04
C LEU A 22 21.87 9.50 2.18
N GLY A 23 22.38 10.05 1.08
CA GLY A 23 23.08 11.34 1.03
C GLY A 23 22.16 12.56 0.94
N SER A 24 20.84 12.36 0.82
CA SER A 24 19.90 13.48 0.78
C SER A 24 19.75 14.14 2.15
N ARG A 25 19.16 15.34 2.19
CA ARG A 25 19.03 16.13 3.42
C ARG A 25 18.40 15.29 4.55
N MET A 26 19.11 15.13 5.66
CA MET A 26 18.56 14.51 6.86
C MET A 26 17.38 15.33 7.39
N VAL A 27 16.29 14.66 7.73
CA VAL A 27 15.07 15.29 8.28
C VAL A 27 14.99 15.02 9.78
N ALA A 28 15.06 13.75 10.16
CA ALA A 28 15.09 13.28 11.54
C ALA A 28 15.88 11.98 11.55
N TRP A 29 16.96 11.88 12.33
CA TRP A 29 17.82 10.70 12.31
C TRP A 29 16.99 9.42 12.56
N PRO A 30 17.12 8.36 11.73
CA PRO A 30 18.03 8.20 10.58
C PRO A 30 17.43 8.58 9.21
N LEU A 31 16.20 9.08 9.16
CA LEU A 31 15.44 9.35 7.94
C LEU A 31 15.91 10.62 7.19
N THR A 32 16.08 10.46 5.88
CA THR A 32 16.40 11.54 4.94
C THR A 32 15.17 11.97 4.13
N ALA A 33 15.25 13.13 3.47
CA ALA A 33 14.14 13.68 2.70
C ALA A 33 13.65 12.75 1.57
N MET A 34 14.52 11.92 1.00
CA MET A 34 14.15 10.93 -0.01
C MET A 34 13.57 9.64 0.58
N MET A 35 13.70 9.42 1.89
CA MET A 35 13.01 8.36 2.65
C MET A 35 11.64 8.81 3.16
N SER A 36 11.21 10.05 2.89
CA SER A 36 9.91 10.60 3.29
C SER A 36 9.09 10.97 2.06
N CYS A 37 7.76 10.84 2.16
CA CYS A 37 6.84 11.31 1.13
C CYS A 37 6.96 12.83 0.92
N PRO A 38 6.82 13.33 -0.32
CA PRO A 38 6.78 14.76 -0.60
C PRO A 38 5.46 15.38 -0.12
N ILE A 39 5.49 16.69 0.16
CA ILE A 39 4.27 17.48 0.34
C ILE A 39 3.72 17.81 -1.04
N GLY A 40 2.43 17.55 -1.26
CA GLY A 40 1.78 17.82 -2.53
C GLY A 40 0.27 17.70 -2.43
N ASP A 41 -0.40 18.29 -3.42
CA ASP A 41 -1.85 18.25 -3.57
C ASP A 41 -2.27 17.12 -4.50
N GLY A 42 -3.49 16.63 -4.32
CA GLY A 42 -4.05 15.60 -5.18
C GLY A 42 -5.48 15.25 -4.80
N ALA A 43 -6.16 14.54 -5.70
CA ALA A 43 -7.51 14.04 -5.50
C ALA A 43 -7.63 12.64 -6.10
N ALA A 44 -8.47 11.83 -5.47
CA ALA A 44 -8.83 10.50 -5.96
C ALA A 44 -10.29 10.23 -5.58
N ALA A 45 -10.96 9.43 -6.39
CA ALA A 45 -12.37 9.09 -6.19
C ALA A 45 -12.63 7.65 -6.65
N ALA A 46 -13.58 7.00 -5.98
CA ALA A 46 -14.11 5.69 -6.37
C ALA A 46 -15.63 5.78 -6.51
N ILE A 47 -16.18 5.09 -7.51
CA ILE A 47 -17.62 4.90 -7.67
C ILE A 47 -17.91 3.44 -7.35
N VAL A 48 -18.64 3.21 -6.26
CA VAL A 48 -19.05 1.87 -5.81
C VAL A 48 -20.49 1.60 -6.22
N GLY A 49 -20.78 0.35 -6.54
CA GLY A 49 -22.11 -0.05 -6.98
C GLY A 49 -22.29 -1.56 -6.95
N ARG A 50 -23.55 -1.98 -7.02
CA ARG A 50 -23.90 -3.41 -7.06
C ARG A 50 -23.30 -4.07 -8.31
N PRO A 51 -22.73 -5.29 -8.23
CA PRO A 51 -22.07 -5.93 -9.36
C PRO A 51 -22.95 -6.02 -10.62
N GLU A 52 -24.26 -6.26 -10.47
CA GLU A 52 -25.21 -6.33 -11.58
C GLU A 52 -25.31 -4.99 -12.33
N ILE A 53 -25.30 -3.87 -11.59
CA ILE A 53 -25.32 -2.53 -12.17
C ILE A 53 -23.98 -2.24 -12.88
N VAL A 54 -22.85 -2.60 -12.25
CA VAL A 54 -21.52 -2.41 -12.84
C VAL A 54 -21.39 -3.18 -14.15
N ARG A 55 -21.78 -4.46 -14.18
CA ARG A 55 -21.75 -5.30 -15.38
C ARG A 55 -22.66 -4.75 -16.50
N ARG A 56 -23.85 -4.25 -16.14
CA ARG A 56 -24.76 -3.61 -17.09
C ARG A 56 -24.19 -2.33 -17.68
N LEU A 57 -23.58 -1.48 -16.86
CA LEU A 57 -23.02 -0.19 -17.31
C LEU A 57 -21.68 -0.34 -18.04
N ARG A 58 -20.90 -1.38 -17.72
CA ARG A 58 -19.55 -1.63 -18.27
C ARG A 58 -19.40 -3.10 -18.71
N PRO A 59 -20.14 -3.53 -19.74
CA PRO A 59 -20.09 -4.91 -20.20
C PRO A 59 -18.68 -5.30 -20.64
N GLY A 60 -18.24 -6.51 -20.28
CA GLY A 60 -16.92 -7.06 -20.64
C GLY A 60 -15.73 -6.52 -19.84
N ARG A 61 -15.89 -5.48 -19.01
CA ARG A 61 -14.82 -4.99 -18.14
C ARG A 61 -14.78 -5.82 -16.85
N PRO A 62 -13.58 -6.29 -16.41
CA PRO A 62 -13.48 -7.03 -15.16
C PRO A 62 -14.04 -6.24 -13.97
N VAL A 63 -14.87 -6.93 -13.18
CA VAL A 63 -15.43 -6.39 -11.94
C VAL A 63 -14.39 -6.59 -10.84
N VAL A 64 -14.11 -5.50 -10.12
CA VAL A 64 -13.24 -5.53 -8.93
C VAL A 64 -14.16 -5.35 -7.73
N ARG A 65 -14.16 -6.33 -6.82
CA ARG A 65 -14.97 -6.34 -5.62
C ARG A 65 -14.12 -6.07 -4.40
N VAL A 66 -14.66 -5.31 -3.46
CA VAL A 66 -14.18 -5.31 -2.08
C VAL A 66 -14.73 -6.59 -1.46
N VAL A 67 -13.84 -7.53 -1.11
CA VAL A 67 -14.21 -8.83 -0.53
C VAL A 67 -14.03 -8.85 0.99
N ALA A 68 -13.23 -7.93 1.52
CA ALA A 68 -13.14 -7.66 2.95
C ALA A 68 -12.76 -6.20 3.22
N SER A 69 -13.18 -5.68 4.37
CA SER A 69 -12.93 -4.30 4.78
C SER A 69 -12.99 -4.16 6.29
N ALA A 70 -11.84 -3.96 6.93
CA ALA A 70 -11.75 -3.71 8.37
C ALA A 70 -11.17 -2.32 8.67
N LEU A 71 -11.58 -1.78 9.81
CA LEU A 71 -11.05 -0.55 10.38
C LEU A 71 -10.87 -0.76 11.88
N GLN A 72 -9.68 -0.44 12.36
CA GLN A 72 -9.40 -0.38 13.78
C GLN A 72 -8.84 0.98 14.17
N SER A 73 -9.21 1.42 15.37
CA SER A 73 -8.64 2.59 16.02
C SER A 73 -7.85 2.17 17.24
N GLU A 74 -6.80 2.93 17.54
CA GLU A 74 -5.95 2.73 18.70
C GLU A 74 -6.78 2.71 19.99
N ARG A 75 -6.60 1.66 20.78
CA ARG A 75 -7.33 1.46 22.03
C ARG A 75 -6.58 2.11 23.18
N TYR A 76 -7.18 3.15 23.75
CA TYR A 76 -6.65 3.81 24.94
C TYR A 76 -6.90 2.96 26.19
N ALA A 77 -5.87 2.27 26.66
CA ALA A 77 -5.88 1.49 27.89
C ALA A 77 -5.08 2.19 29.02
N ARG A 78 -5.25 1.75 30.27
CA ARG A 78 -4.44 2.26 31.39
C ARG A 78 -2.96 1.92 31.13
N GLY A 79 -2.09 2.93 31.13
CA GLY A 79 -0.67 2.77 30.82
C GLY A 79 -0.34 2.89 29.32
N HIS A 80 -1.34 3.19 28.49
CA HIS A 80 -1.14 3.47 27.07
C HIS A 80 -0.28 4.73 26.88
N LEU A 81 0.82 4.59 26.14
CA LEU A 81 1.69 5.68 25.73
C LEU A 81 1.46 5.93 24.25
N PHE A 82 0.96 7.12 23.92
CA PHE A 82 0.88 7.55 22.54
C PHE A 82 2.29 7.87 22.03
N VAL A 83 2.85 6.98 21.20
CA VAL A 83 4.24 7.06 20.72
C VAL A 83 4.39 8.02 19.53
N GLY A 84 3.28 8.53 19.00
CA GLY A 84 3.26 9.50 17.91
C GLY A 84 2.88 8.89 16.54
N PRO A 85 2.86 9.72 15.49
CA PRO A 85 2.04 9.46 14.30
C PRO A 85 2.68 8.59 13.20
N VAL A 86 3.77 7.86 13.47
CA VAL A 86 4.68 7.39 12.40
C VAL A 86 4.63 5.88 12.13
N VAL A 87 3.86 5.11 12.90
CA VAL A 87 3.58 3.68 12.62
C VAL A 87 2.27 3.26 13.29
N GLY A 88 2.01 3.81 14.48
CA GLY A 88 0.99 3.28 15.37
C GLY A 88 1.45 2.01 16.10
N PRO A 89 0.62 1.47 17.00
CA PRO A 89 0.90 0.16 17.60
C PRO A 89 0.92 -0.91 16.51
N ALA A 90 2.03 -1.64 16.38
CA ALA A 90 2.19 -2.75 15.43
C ALA A 90 1.01 -3.73 15.43
N GLN A 91 0.46 -4.01 16.62
CA GLN A 91 -0.68 -4.90 16.82
C GLN A 91 -1.93 -4.47 16.02
N MET A 92 -2.14 -3.17 15.79
CA MET A 92 -3.30 -2.71 15.01
C MET A 92 -3.28 -3.21 13.57
N THR A 93 -2.12 -3.14 12.92
CA THR A 93 -1.98 -3.66 11.54
C THR A 93 -2.19 -5.17 11.53
N VAL A 94 -1.62 -5.90 12.51
CA VAL A 94 -1.78 -7.35 12.63
C VAL A 94 -3.24 -7.75 12.83
N ASP A 95 -3.93 -7.12 13.78
CA ASP A 95 -5.32 -7.41 14.10
C ASP A 95 -6.25 -7.05 12.93
N THR A 96 -6.06 -5.87 12.32
CA THR A 96 -6.85 -5.43 11.16
C THR A 96 -6.61 -6.34 9.94
N ALA A 97 -5.37 -6.81 9.74
CA ALA A 97 -5.03 -7.76 8.69
C ALA A 97 -5.71 -9.11 8.94
N GLY A 98 -5.67 -9.61 10.17
CA GLY A 98 -6.36 -10.82 10.60
C GLY A 98 -7.86 -10.78 10.30
N GLU A 99 -8.52 -9.68 10.66
CA GLU A 99 -9.96 -9.48 10.39
C GLU A 99 -10.29 -9.54 8.89
N VAL A 100 -9.52 -8.87 8.03
CA VAL A 100 -9.80 -8.92 6.58
C VAL A 100 -9.45 -10.25 5.94
N TYR A 101 -8.40 -10.93 6.42
CA TYR A 101 -8.04 -12.26 5.95
C TYR A 101 -9.15 -13.27 6.30
N GLU A 102 -9.65 -13.22 7.53
CA GLU A 102 -10.78 -14.05 7.97
C GLU A 102 -12.05 -13.75 7.17
N GLU A 103 -12.43 -12.47 7.03
CA GLU A 103 -13.63 -12.05 6.28
C GLU A 103 -13.57 -12.49 4.80
N ALA A 104 -12.40 -12.36 4.16
CA ALA A 104 -12.22 -12.75 2.77
C ALA A 104 -12.06 -14.27 2.57
N GLY A 105 -11.73 -15.02 3.62
CA GLY A 105 -11.30 -16.42 3.51
C GLY A 105 -9.98 -16.56 2.75
N LEU A 106 -9.08 -15.58 2.87
CA LEU A 106 -7.79 -15.48 2.20
C LEU A 106 -6.67 -15.28 3.23
N GLY A 107 -5.43 -15.53 2.83
CA GLY A 107 -4.25 -15.23 3.63
C GLY A 107 -3.21 -14.39 2.87
N PRO A 108 -2.10 -14.02 3.53
CA PRO A 108 -1.05 -13.20 2.92
C PRO A 108 -0.39 -13.87 1.69
N THR A 109 -0.44 -15.19 1.60
CA THR A 109 0.08 -15.95 0.44
C THR A 109 -0.84 -15.92 -0.78
N ASP A 110 -2.10 -15.50 -0.61
CA ASP A 110 -3.07 -15.39 -1.71
C ASP A 110 -3.03 -14.00 -2.38
N LEU A 111 -2.24 -13.07 -1.86
CA LEU A 111 -2.14 -11.70 -2.38
C LEU A 111 -1.20 -11.65 -3.58
N ASP A 112 -1.68 -11.10 -4.71
CA ASP A 112 -0.86 -10.86 -5.90
C ASP A 112 -0.17 -9.49 -5.87
N LEU A 113 -0.69 -8.53 -5.11
CA LEU A 113 -0.08 -7.22 -4.92
C LEU A 113 -0.55 -6.55 -3.62
N VAL A 114 0.25 -5.60 -3.12
CA VAL A 114 -0.09 -4.83 -1.93
C VAL A 114 0.22 -3.35 -2.14
N GLN A 115 -0.68 -2.48 -1.66
CA GLN A 115 -0.41 -1.06 -1.45
C GLN A 115 -0.36 -0.82 0.06
N VAL A 116 0.70 -0.21 0.57
CA VAL A 116 0.85 0.09 2.00
C VAL A 116 0.97 1.59 2.25
N HIS A 117 0.85 2.00 3.51
CA HIS A 117 1.03 3.39 3.92
C HIS A 117 2.51 3.74 4.10
N ASP A 118 3.30 3.78 3.03
CA ASP A 118 4.74 4.06 3.07
C ASP A 118 5.04 5.58 3.11
N ALA A 119 4.50 6.34 4.07
CA ALA A 119 4.85 7.76 4.21
C ALA A 119 6.34 7.95 4.52
N PHE A 120 6.94 6.97 5.22
CA PHE A 120 8.36 6.86 5.46
C PHE A 120 8.88 5.46 5.10
N ALA A 121 10.15 5.35 4.67
CA ALA A 121 10.73 4.09 4.24
C ALA A 121 10.71 2.97 5.33
N ILE A 122 10.74 3.36 6.60
CA ILE A 122 10.65 2.41 7.72
C ILE A 122 9.27 1.74 7.82
N GLU A 123 8.20 2.48 7.50
CA GLU A 123 6.84 1.96 7.55
C GLU A 123 6.65 0.82 6.56
N GLU A 124 7.17 0.97 5.33
CA GLU A 124 7.11 -0.09 4.31
C GLU A 124 7.80 -1.37 4.79
N LEU A 125 8.98 -1.23 5.41
CA LEU A 125 9.74 -2.35 5.97
C LEU A 125 8.95 -3.09 7.06
N GLU A 126 8.35 -2.37 8.01
CA GLU A 126 7.56 -2.96 9.09
C GLU A 126 6.28 -3.60 8.56
N TYR A 127 5.59 -2.96 7.62
CA TYR A 127 4.32 -3.49 7.10
C TYR A 127 4.49 -4.78 6.30
N TYR A 128 5.66 -5.08 5.74
CA TYR A 128 5.90 -6.40 5.16
C TYR A 128 5.69 -7.52 6.19
N GLU A 129 6.19 -7.34 7.40
CA GLU A 129 6.09 -8.33 8.47
C GLU A 129 4.71 -8.31 9.13
N LEU A 130 4.19 -7.11 9.43
CA LEU A 130 2.90 -6.95 10.11
C LEU A 130 1.70 -7.43 9.29
N LEU A 131 1.79 -7.35 7.96
CA LEU A 131 0.78 -7.91 7.06
C LEU A 131 0.99 -9.40 6.78
N GLY A 132 2.07 -10.00 7.31
CA GLY A 132 2.41 -11.41 7.11
C GLY A 132 2.98 -11.75 5.74
N LEU A 133 3.51 -10.75 5.00
CA LEU A 133 4.12 -10.99 3.69
C LEU A 133 5.46 -11.72 3.83
N CYS A 134 6.18 -11.53 4.94
CA CYS A 134 7.34 -12.33 5.33
C CYS A 134 7.33 -12.57 6.85
N GLY A 135 8.21 -13.44 7.35
CA GLY A 135 8.38 -13.65 8.77
C GLY A 135 8.99 -12.44 9.48
N ALA A 136 8.85 -12.41 10.81
CA ALA A 136 9.44 -11.36 11.64
C ALA A 136 10.97 -11.35 11.51
N GLY A 137 11.56 -10.18 11.22
CA GLY A 137 12.98 -10.00 10.94
C GLY A 137 13.43 -10.49 9.55
N GLU A 138 12.52 -10.92 8.67
CA GLU A 138 12.86 -11.43 7.34
C GLU A 138 12.73 -10.39 6.22
N ALA A 139 12.22 -9.18 6.55
CA ALA A 139 11.93 -8.15 5.56
C ALA A 139 13.15 -7.77 4.70
N GLU A 140 14.32 -7.58 5.32
CA GLU A 140 15.57 -7.26 4.61
C GLU A 140 15.92 -8.33 3.56
N ALA A 141 15.96 -9.60 3.98
CA ALA A 141 16.28 -10.70 3.09
C ALA A 141 15.24 -10.87 1.97
N ALA A 142 13.96 -10.59 2.24
CA ALA A 142 12.90 -10.61 1.23
C ALA A 142 13.04 -9.48 0.19
N ILE A 143 13.44 -8.27 0.63
CA ILE A 143 13.76 -7.16 -0.27
C ILE A 143 14.96 -7.52 -1.16
N GLU A 144 16.03 -8.08 -0.60
CA GLU A 144 17.23 -8.46 -1.37
C GLU A 144 16.94 -9.51 -2.45
N ARG A 145 16.03 -10.45 -2.17
CA ARG A 145 15.53 -11.42 -3.17
C ARG A 145 14.65 -10.77 -4.24
N GLY A 146 14.17 -9.56 -4.01
CA GLY A 146 13.26 -8.85 -4.89
C GLY A 146 11.80 -9.27 -4.74
N ASP A 147 11.41 -9.89 -3.61
CA ASP A 147 10.06 -10.44 -3.40
C ASP A 147 8.97 -9.37 -3.56
N PHE A 148 9.27 -8.13 -3.19
CA PHE A 148 8.35 -6.98 -3.21
C PHE A 148 8.49 -6.07 -4.44
N ALA A 149 9.45 -6.35 -5.33
CA ALA A 149 9.64 -5.58 -6.56
C ALA A 149 8.58 -5.93 -7.61
N LEU A 150 8.39 -5.07 -8.62
CA LEU A 150 7.59 -5.45 -9.80
C LEU A 150 8.18 -6.70 -10.47
N GLY A 151 7.38 -7.76 -10.56
CA GLY A 151 7.81 -9.08 -11.05
C GLY A 151 8.30 -10.04 -9.96
N GLY A 152 8.39 -9.58 -8.70
CA GLY A 152 8.59 -10.40 -7.52
C GLY A 152 7.32 -11.19 -7.13
N ARG A 153 7.41 -11.89 -6.00
CA ARG A 153 6.31 -12.73 -5.49
C ARG A 153 5.05 -11.94 -5.15
N VAL A 154 5.19 -10.80 -4.50
CA VAL A 154 4.07 -9.92 -4.10
C VAL A 154 4.50 -8.47 -4.24
N PRO A 155 4.40 -7.88 -5.44
CA PRO A 155 4.82 -6.50 -5.66
C PRO A 155 4.11 -5.52 -4.72
N VAL A 156 4.90 -4.68 -4.05
CA VAL A 156 4.39 -3.65 -3.13
C VAL A 156 4.52 -2.26 -3.74
N SER A 157 3.53 -1.40 -3.49
CA SER A 157 3.54 0.02 -3.86
C SER A 157 3.82 0.22 -5.36
N THR A 158 3.05 -0.47 -6.20
CA THR A 158 3.29 -0.58 -7.66
C THR A 158 3.24 0.77 -8.39
N ASP A 159 2.55 1.76 -7.85
CA ASP A 159 2.45 3.13 -8.37
C ASP A 159 3.61 4.05 -7.93
N GLY A 160 4.50 3.57 -7.07
CA GLY A 160 5.55 4.37 -6.44
C GLY A 160 5.36 4.60 -4.95
N GLY A 161 4.22 4.18 -4.37
CA GLY A 161 3.91 4.37 -2.97
C GLY A 161 3.82 5.84 -2.60
N LEU A 162 3.58 6.14 -1.33
CA LEU A 162 3.51 7.50 -0.82
C LEU A 162 4.85 8.23 -1.02
N ILE A 163 5.99 7.52 -0.97
CA ILE A 163 7.33 8.10 -1.16
C ILE A 163 7.48 8.74 -2.54
N ALA A 164 7.03 8.08 -3.61
CA ALA A 164 7.16 8.63 -4.96
C ALA A 164 5.87 9.24 -5.50
N ARG A 165 4.73 8.53 -5.38
CA ARG A 165 3.43 9.00 -5.89
C ARG A 165 3.03 10.32 -5.22
N GLY A 166 3.31 10.44 -3.92
CA GLY A 166 2.92 11.58 -3.09
C GLY A 166 1.77 11.24 -2.13
N HIS A 167 1.66 12.03 -1.07
CA HIS A 167 0.74 11.77 0.04
C HIS A 167 -0.15 12.99 0.34
N PRO A 168 -1.17 13.27 -0.51
CA PRO A 168 -2.13 14.34 -0.26
C PRO A 168 -3.16 13.94 0.81
N GLY A 169 -2.73 13.49 1.99
CA GLY A 169 -3.59 13.11 3.11
C GLY A 169 -4.73 12.16 2.72
N GLY A 170 -5.98 12.60 2.91
CA GLY A 170 -7.21 11.82 2.68
C GLY A 170 -7.29 11.09 1.32
N PRO A 171 -7.07 11.75 0.17
CA PRO A 171 -7.06 11.10 -1.14
C PRO A 171 -6.13 9.88 -1.30
N THR A 172 -5.12 9.71 -0.45
CA THR A 172 -4.12 8.63 -0.53
C THR A 172 -4.76 7.24 -0.56
N GLY A 173 -5.69 6.94 0.36
CA GLY A 173 -6.33 5.62 0.40
C GLY A 173 -7.12 5.34 -0.87
N LEU A 174 -7.82 6.34 -1.41
CA LEU A 174 -8.54 6.20 -2.68
C LEU A 174 -7.59 6.06 -3.88
N ALA A 175 -6.38 6.65 -3.82
CA ALA A 175 -5.36 6.46 -4.85
C ALA A 175 -4.80 5.03 -4.84
N GLN A 176 -4.61 4.42 -3.68
CA GLN A 176 -4.24 3.00 -3.57
C GLN A 176 -5.34 2.07 -4.13
N ILE A 177 -6.61 2.37 -3.83
CA ILE A 177 -7.77 1.65 -4.40
C ILE A 177 -7.78 1.76 -5.93
N TRP A 178 -7.48 2.96 -6.46
CA TRP A 178 -7.38 3.20 -7.88
C TRP A 178 -6.28 2.36 -8.54
N GLU A 179 -5.04 2.40 -8.03
CA GLU A 179 -3.94 1.61 -8.58
C GLU A 179 -4.23 0.11 -8.49
N THR A 180 -4.71 -0.38 -7.35
CA THR A 180 -5.09 -1.80 -7.18
C THR A 180 -6.18 -2.20 -8.17
N THR A 181 -7.17 -1.34 -8.42
CA THR A 181 -8.21 -1.58 -9.41
C THR A 181 -7.64 -1.64 -10.84
N LEU A 182 -6.68 -0.78 -11.20
CA LEU A 182 -6.01 -0.84 -12.50
C LEU A 182 -5.25 -2.16 -12.65
N GLN A 183 -4.51 -2.57 -11.62
CA GLN A 183 -3.74 -3.81 -11.60
C GLN A 183 -4.63 -5.03 -11.82
N LEU A 184 -5.72 -5.14 -11.05
CA LEU A 184 -6.69 -6.24 -11.14
C LEU A 184 -7.45 -6.25 -12.48
N ARG A 185 -7.59 -5.11 -13.15
CA ARG A 185 -8.20 -5.02 -14.48
C ARG A 185 -7.23 -5.26 -15.63
N ALA A 186 -5.94 -5.45 -15.36
CA ALA A 186 -4.88 -5.47 -16.36
C ALA A 186 -4.74 -4.14 -17.14
N GLU A 187 -4.93 -3.01 -16.47
CA GLU A 187 -4.95 -1.66 -17.03
C GLU A 187 -3.78 -0.78 -16.50
N ALA A 188 -2.81 -1.34 -15.77
CA ALA A 188 -1.73 -0.57 -15.13
C ALA A 188 -0.52 -0.28 -16.04
N GLY A 189 -0.59 -0.68 -17.31
CA GLY A 189 0.42 -0.40 -18.34
C GLY A 189 1.81 -0.91 -17.96
N PRO A 190 2.88 -0.09 -17.97
CA PRO A 190 4.25 -0.53 -17.71
C PRO A 190 4.52 -0.99 -16.27
N ARG A 191 3.55 -0.81 -15.36
CA ARG A 191 3.60 -1.24 -13.96
C ARG A 191 2.78 -2.50 -13.69
N GLN A 192 2.24 -3.13 -14.73
CA GLN A 192 1.30 -4.24 -14.60
C GLN A 192 1.93 -5.45 -13.87
N VAL A 193 1.25 -5.91 -12.83
CA VAL A 193 1.48 -7.21 -12.19
C VAL A 193 0.79 -8.28 -13.03
N ALA A 194 1.57 -9.23 -13.53
CA ALA A 194 1.06 -10.26 -14.44
C ALA A 194 0.07 -11.18 -13.71
N GLY A 195 -1.13 -11.33 -14.27
CA GLY A 195 -2.12 -12.28 -13.75
C GLY A 195 -2.81 -11.89 -12.45
N ALA A 196 -2.60 -10.67 -11.92
CA ALA A 196 -3.15 -10.26 -10.63
C ALA A 196 -4.68 -10.43 -10.52
N ARG A 197 -5.11 -11.06 -9.42
CA ARG A 197 -6.50 -11.34 -9.06
C ARG A 197 -6.88 -10.86 -7.67
N VAL A 198 -5.94 -10.75 -6.74
CA VAL A 198 -6.17 -10.32 -5.35
C VAL A 198 -5.17 -9.23 -5.00
N GLY A 199 -5.67 -8.09 -4.51
CA GLY A 199 -4.83 -7.00 -4.04
C GLY A 199 -5.27 -6.49 -2.67
N LEU A 200 -4.31 -6.12 -1.82
CA LEU A 200 -4.56 -5.54 -0.50
C LEU A 200 -4.20 -4.06 -0.48
N CYS A 201 -5.05 -3.21 0.10
CA CYS A 201 -4.78 -1.80 0.36
C CYS A 201 -4.73 -1.59 1.87
N HIS A 202 -3.58 -1.17 2.38
CA HIS A 202 -3.33 -0.84 3.78
C HIS A 202 -3.08 0.65 3.94
N MET A 203 -3.81 1.27 4.87
CA MET A 203 -3.69 2.68 5.23
C MET A 203 -3.56 2.84 6.73
N MET A 204 -2.60 3.68 7.14
CA MET A 204 -2.51 4.20 8.50
C MET A 204 -2.85 5.69 8.52
N GLY A 205 -3.59 6.12 9.54
CA GLY A 205 -3.97 7.50 9.76
C GLY A 205 -3.36 8.03 11.05
N GLY A 206 -2.28 8.82 10.93
CA GLY A 206 -1.62 9.44 12.09
C GLY A 206 -1.20 8.45 13.18
N GLY A 207 -0.91 7.19 12.81
CA GLY A 207 -0.59 6.09 13.71
C GLY A 207 -1.78 5.48 14.48
N SER A 208 -2.89 6.20 14.66
CA SER A 208 -3.98 5.75 15.54
C SER A 208 -5.17 5.11 14.84
N VAL A 209 -5.14 4.98 13.52
CA VAL A 209 -6.21 4.36 12.73
C VAL A 209 -5.59 3.48 11.66
N CYS A 210 -6.00 2.21 11.61
CA CYS A 210 -5.65 1.26 10.57
C CYS A 210 -6.90 0.94 9.75
N VAL A 211 -6.78 0.99 8.43
CA VAL A 211 -7.83 0.56 7.51
C VAL A 211 -7.21 -0.36 6.49
N ILE A 212 -7.83 -1.54 6.29
CA ILE A 212 -7.41 -2.49 5.28
C ILE A 212 -8.60 -2.90 4.43
N HIS A 213 -8.38 -2.98 3.12
CA HIS A 213 -9.33 -3.53 2.17
C HIS A 213 -8.66 -4.62 1.34
N ILE A 214 -9.38 -5.73 1.10
CA ILE A 214 -8.99 -6.72 0.09
C ILE A 214 -9.89 -6.56 -1.12
N LEU A 215 -9.27 -6.38 -2.28
CA LEU A 215 -9.92 -6.25 -3.57
C LEU A 215 -9.65 -7.51 -4.40
N GLN A 216 -10.70 -8.06 -5.01
CA GLN A 216 -10.60 -9.25 -5.84
C GLN A 216 -11.22 -9.03 -7.21
N ARG A 217 -10.54 -9.53 -8.25
CA ARG A 217 -11.04 -9.64 -9.61
C ARG A 217 -11.95 -10.86 -9.74
N GLU A 218 -13.19 -10.60 -10.16
CA GLU A 218 -14.11 -11.66 -10.65
C GLU A 218 -13.69 -12.15 -12.04
#